data_AF-A0A0N0GC60-F1
#
_entry.id   AF-A0A0N0GC60-F1
#
_cell.length_a   1.000
_cell.length_b   1.000
_cell.length_c   1.000
_cell.angle_alpha   90.00
_cell.angle_beta   90.00
_cell.angle_gamma   90.00
#
_symmetry.space_group_name_H-M   'P 1'
#
loop_
_entity.id
_entity.type
_entity.pdbx_description
1 polymer ?
#
loop_
_entity_poly.entity_id
_entity_poly.type
_entity_poly.pdbx_seq_one_letter_code
_entity_poly.pdbx_strand_id
1 'polypeptide(L)'
;MLHGSEQNPSLDALRKDIADIVILPATVLGEHHLQHHQWSDHYVLVAARSEQAAERSFVEQVQSARYVAWRHSGVERLHQQLAAAQVRLVHRGELSCLETLLDLVAKRHCISILPSAQ
;
A
#
# COMPACT_ATOMS: atom_id res chain seq x y z
N MET A 1 -14.96 15.22 10.43
CA MET A 1 -14.09 16.36 10.76
C MET A 1 -12.77 15.80 11.26
N LEU A 2 -11.78 15.66 10.38
CA LEU A 2 -10.39 15.44 10.78
C LEU A 2 -9.84 16.84 11.04
N HIS A 3 -9.55 17.16 12.31
CA HIS A 3 -9.05 18.47 12.70
C HIS A 3 -7.74 18.76 11.95
N GLY A 4 -7.75 19.81 11.12
CA GLY A 4 -6.64 20.26 10.29
C GLY A 4 -5.53 20.98 11.06
N SER A 5 -5.20 20.53 12.27
CA SER A 5 -4.27 21.23 13.17
C SER A 5 -2.92 20.53 13.38
N GLU A 6 -2.74 19.29 12.93
CA GLU A 6 -1.50 18.53 13.14
C GLU A 6 -0.76 18.31 11.81
N GLN A 7 -0.52 19.39 11.06
CA GLN A 7 0.26 19.34 9.82
C GLN A 7 1.76 19.13 10.05
N ASN A 8 2.21 19.08 11.32
CA ASN A 8 3.57 18.74 11.69
C ASN A 8 3.54 17.85 12.94
N PRO A 9 3.73 16.53 12.82
CA PRO A 9 3.87 15.68 14.00
C PRO A 9 5.08 16.11 14.86
N SER A 10 4.86 16.22 16.17
CA SER A 10 5.91 16.64 17.11
C SER A 10 6.96 15.56 17.34
N LEU A 11 8.24 15.94 17.27
CA LEU A 11 9.40 15.08 17.55
C LEU A 11 9.90 15.17 19.00
N ASP A 12 9.15 15.83 19.88
CA ASP A 12 9.57 16.08 21.26
C ASP A 12 9.84 14.80 22.06
N ALA A 13 9.19 13.69 21.72
CA ALA A 13 9.41 12.41 22.36
C ALA A 13 10.82 11.85 22.09
N LEU A 14 11.37 12.04 20.88
CA LEU A 14 12.76 11.67 20.57
C LEU A 14 13.73 12.63 21.27
N ARG A 15 13.48 13.94 21.19
CA ARG A 15 14.39 14.96 21.73
C ARG A 15 14.55 14.92 23.24
N LYS A 16 13.55 14.39 23.94
CA LYS A 16 13.54 14.24 25.40
C LYS A 16 13.96 12.85 25.86
N ASP A 17 14.48 12.01 24.96
CA ASP A 17 14.82 10.60 25.22
C ASP A 17 13.65 9.79 25.82
N ILE A 18 12.41 10.13 25.43
CA ILE A 18 11.18 9.46 25.91
C ILE A 18 10.85 8.25 25.03
N ALA A 19 11.28 8.24 23.77
CA ALA A 19 11.07 7.14 22.83
C ALA A 19 12.35 6.88 22.01
N ASP A 20 12.63 5.61 21.73
CA ASP A 20 13.78 5.21 20.90
C ASP A 20 13.49 5.31 19.39
N ILE A 21 12.21 5.24 18.99
CA ILE A 21 11.77 5.21 17.58
C ILE A 21 10.49 6.03 17.43
N VAL A 22 10.40 6.82 16.36
CA VAL A 22 9.20 7.56 15.96
C VAL A 22 8.87 7.25 14.49
N ILE A 23 7.62 6.90 14.22
CA ILE A 23 7.10 6.55 12.88
C ILE A 23 6.13 7.64 12.44
N LEU A 24 6.46 8.39 11.39
CA LEU A 24 5.67 9.52 10.90
C LEU A 24 5.36 9.41 9.39
N PRO A 25 4.20 9.93 8.93
CA PRO A 25 3.93 10.10 7.50
C PRO A 25 4.87 11.16 6.91
N ALA A 26 5.84 10.70 6.11
CA ALA A 26 6.76 11.45 5.24
C ALA A 26 7.05 12.91 5.62
N THR A 27 7.99 13.12 6.53
CA THR A 27 8.66 14.42 6.78
C THR A 27 10.05 14.40 6.14
N VAL A 28 10.51 15.50 5.56
CA VAL A 28 11.89 15.62 5.05
C VAL A 28 12.87 15.47 6.21
N LEU A 29 13.71 14.44 6.18
CA LEU A 29 14.70 14.15 7.20
C LEU A 29 15.93 15.07 7.00
N GLY A 30 16.30 15.83 8.03
CA GLY A 30 17.51 16.66 8.03
C GLY A 30 18.79 15.89 8.39
N GLU A 31 19.95 16.56 8.42
CA GLU A 31 21.31 15.98 8.53
C GLU A 31 21.59 15.09 9.76
N HIS A 32 20.71 15.10 10.76
CA HIS A 32 20.86 14.31 11.99
C HIS A 32 20.03 13.01 12.01
N HIS A 33 19.41 12.62 10.90
CA HIS A 33 18.49 11.49 10.86
C HIS A 33 18.86 10.48 9.76
N LEU A 34 18.63 9.20 10.04
CA LEU A 34 18.78 8.12 9.08
C LEU A 34 17.39 7.65 8.61
N GLN A 35 17.19 7.63 7.30
CA GLN A 35 16.01 7.02 6.71
C GLN A 35 16.18 5.50 6.70
N HIS A 36 15.42 4.80 7.54
CA HIS A 36 15.49 3.33 7.61
C HIS A 36 14.66 2.66 6.51
N HIS A 37 13.49 3.22 6.16
CA HIS A 37 12.61 2.66 5.13
C HIS A 37 11.88 3.74 4.34
N GLN A 38 11.93 3.62 3.01
CA GLN A 38 11.04 4.30 2.08
C GLN A 38 10.02 3.28 1.59
N TRP A 39 8.74 3.62 1.60
CA TRP A 39 7.75 2.81 0.89
C TRP A 39 7.54 3.35 -0.50
N SER A 40 7.29 2.44 -1.44
CA SER A 40 6.94 2.84 -2.79
C SER A 40 5.61 3.57 -2.77
N ASP A 41 5.60 4.80 -3.27
CA ASP A 41 4.36 5.50 -3.61
C ASP A 41 3.81 5.01 -4.98
N HIS A 42 4.52 4.08 -5.63
CA HIS A 42 4.14 3.50 -6.91
C HIS A 42 3.67 2.07 -6.71
N TYR A 43 2.38 1.82 -6.97
CA TYR A 43 1.77 0.50 -6.91
C TYR A 43 1.35 0.04 -8.30
N VAL A 44 1.47 -1.26 -8.53
CA VAL A 44 1.03 -1.90 -9.77
C VAL A 44 -0.06 -2.91 -9.47
N LEU A 45 -1.08 -2.93 -10.33
CA LEU A 45 -2.08 -3.98 -10.34
C LEU A 45 -1.48 -5.22 -10.99
N VAL A 46 -1.51 -6.33 -10.27
CA VAL A 46 -1.00 -7.63 -10.71
C VAL A 46 -2.18 -8.57 -10.92
N ALA A 47 -2.30 -9.04 -12.16
CA ALA A 47 -3.33 -9.97 -12.61
C ALA A 47 -2.69 -11.01 -13.53
N ALA A 48 -3.34 -12.17 -13.68
CA ALA A 48 -2.93 -13.15 -14.67
C ALA A 48 -2.95 -12.54 -16.08
N ARG A 49 -1.95 -12.89 -16.90
CA ARG A 49 -1.93 -12.49 -18.30
C ARG A 49 -3.18 -13.02 -19.03
N SER A 50 -3.86 -12.12 -19.72
CA SER A 50 -5.00 -12.41 -20.58
C SER A 50 -4.94 -11.44 -21.77
N GLU A 51 -5.28 -11.93 -22.96
CA GLU A 51 -5.33 -11.09 -24.17
C GLU A 51 -6.32 -9.93 -24.02
N GLN A 52 -7.41 -10.15 -23.28
CA GLN A 52 -8.43 -9.14 -22.99
C GLN A 52 -8.11 -8.23 -21.78
N ALA A 53 -7.05 -8.52 -21.01
CA ALA A 53 -6.74 -7.73 -19.82
C ALA A 53 -6.22 -6.34 -20.18
N ALA A 54 -5.49 -6.21 -21.29
CA ALA A 54 -4.90 -4.93 -21.70
C ALA A 54 -5.95 -3.87 -22.09
N GLU A 55 -7.18 -4.28 -22.43
CA GLU A 55 -8.24 -3.38 -22.87
C GLU A 55 -9.13 -2.87 -21.73
N ARG A 56 -9.08 -3.51 -20.56
CA ARG A 56 -9.94 -3.16 -19.42
C ARG A 56 -9.32 -2.05 -18.60
N SER A 57 -10.14 -1.09 -18.21
CA SER A 57 -9.76 -0.06 -17.24
C SER A 57 -9.44 -0.69 -15.88
N PHE A 58 -8.66 0.02 -15.07
CA PHE A 58 -8.33 -0.39 -13.71
C PHE A 58 -9.58 -0.73 -12.88
N VAL A 59 -10.62 0.11 -12.94
CA VAL A 59 -11.86 -0.07 -12.16
C VAL A 59 -12.59 -1.35 -12.55
N GLU A 60 -12.68 -1.65 -13.84
CA GLU A 60 -13.31 -2.87 -14.35
C GLU A 60 -12.53 -4.12 -13.91
N GLN A 61 -11.20 -4.07 -13.93
CA GLN A 61 -10.37 -5.19 -13.49
C GLN A 61 -10.57 -5.48 -12.00
N VAL A 62 -10.57 -4.46 -11.14
CA VAL A 62 -10.70 -4.66 -9.69
C VAL A 62 -12.11 -5.04 -9.23
N GLN A 63 -13.13 -4.67 -9.99
CA GLN A 63 -14.52 -5.05 -9.71
C GLN A 63 -14.88 -6.45 -10.21
N SER A 64 -14.19 -6.94 -11.25
CA SER A 64 -14.46 -8.25 -11.86
C SER A 64 -13.74 -9.42 -11.19
N ALA A 65 -12.80 -9.16 -10.28
CA ALA A 65 -11.98 -10.18 -9.63
C ALA A 65 -11.91 -10.02 -8.11
N ARG A 66 -11.58 -11.13 -7.43
CA ARG A 66 -11.33 -11.14 -5.98
C ARG A 66 -9.98 -10.52 -5.69
N TYR A 67 -9.93 -9.58 -4.75
CA TYR A 67 -8.70 -8.95 -4.31
C TYR A 67 -8.13 -9.66 -3.07
N VAL A 68 -6.84 -10.00 -3.12
CA VAL A 68 -6.07 -10.49 -1.97
C VAL A 68 -4.91 -9.54 -1.73
N ALA A 69 -4.82 -8.99 -0.53
CA ALA A 69 -3.74 -8.08 -0.15
C ALA A 69 -2.44 -8.84 0.11
N TRP A 70 -1.31 -8.23 -0.24
CA TRP A 70 -0.03 -8.61 0.32
C TRP A 70 0.19 -7.85 1.63
N ARG A 71 0.62 -8.53 2.69
CA ARG A 71 0.95 -7.90 3.97
C ARG A 71 2.28 -7.16 3.85
N HIS A 72 2.22 -5.84 3.86
CA HIS A 72 3.36 -4.95 4.01
C HIS A 72 2.93 -3.67 4.74
N SER A 73 3.88 -2.92 5.29
CA SER A 73 3.59 -1.74 6.13
C SER A 73 2.93 -0.56 5.41
N GLY A 74 2.80 -0.60 4.09
CA GLY A 74 2.12 0.43 3.28
C GLY A 74 0.68 0.09 2.91
N VAL A 75 0.19 -1.12 3.24
CA VAL A 75 -1.08 -1.65 2.71
C VAL A 75 -2.30 -0.86 3.18
N GLU A 76 -2.32 -0.42 4.44
CA GLU A 76 -3.40 0.39 5.00
C GLU A 76 -3.53 1.73 4.29
N ARG A 77 -2.39 2.41 4.02
CA ARG A 77 -2.37 3.68 3.29
C ARG A 77 -2.90 3.50 1.86
N LEU A 78 -2.48 2.43 1.17
CA LEU A 78 -3.00 2.07 -0.15
C LEU A 78 -4.52 1.89 -0.11
N HIS A 79 -5.05 1.13 0.85
CA HIS A 79 -6.50 0.90 0.97
C HIS A 79 -7.28 2.18 1.26
N GLN A 80 -6.75 3.05 2.11
CA GLN A 80 -7.35 4.36 2.37
C GLN A 80 -7.40 5.23 1.11
N GLN A 81 -6.32 5.23 0.30
CA GLN A 81 -6.28 5.98 -0.95
C GLN A 81 -7.27 5.42 -1.99
N LEU A 82 -7.37 4.09 -2.11
CA LEU A 82 -8.36 3.45 -2.98
C LEU A 82 -9.80 3.75 -2.55
N ALA A 83 -10.07 3.72 -1.24
CA ALA A 83 -11.38 4.08 -0.70
C ALA A 83 -11.73 5.56 -0.96
N ALA A 84 -10.78 6.47 -0.77
CA ALA A 84 -10.94 7.90 -1.07
C ALA A 84 -11.21 8.16 -2.56
N ALA A 85 -10.59 7.37 -3.44
CA ALA A 85 -10.85 7.35 -4.88
C ALA A 85 -12.12 6.58 -5.29
N GLN A 86 -12.93 6.14 -4.32
CA GLN A 86 -14.17 5.38 -4.52
C GLN A 86 -13.98 4.04 -5.25
N VAL A 87 -12.77 3.47 -5.18
CA VAL A 87 -12.45 2.15 -5.73
C VAL A 87 -12.91 1.08 -4.75
N ARG A 88 -13.87 0.24 -5.18
CA ARG A 88 -14.38 -0.87 -4.38
C ARG A 88 -13.65 -2.15 -4.72
N LEU A 89 -12.85 -2.66 -3.77
CA LEU A 89 -12.20 -3.96 -3.88
C LEU A 89 -13.09 -5.05 -3.28
N VAL A 90 -13.19 -6.20 -3.96
CA VAL A 90 -13.82 -7.40 -3.39
C VAL A 90 -12.78 -8.14 -2.54
N HIS A 91 -12.55 -7.63 -1.32
CA HIS A 91 -11.50 -8.13 -0.42
C HIS A 91 -11.79 -9.56 0.05
N ARG A 92 -10.81 -10.46 -0.07
CA ARG A 92 -10.93 -11.88 0.31
C ARG A 92 -9.94 -12.35 1.37
N GLY A 93 -8.98 -11.52 1.73
CA GLY A 93 -7.98 -11.83 2.74
C GLY A 93 -6.65 -11.19 2.41
N GLU A 94 -5.66 -11.56 3.20
CA GLU A 94 -4.32 -11.03 3.15
C GLU A 94 -3.31 -12.15 3.30
N LEU A 95 -2.21 -12.09 2.56
CA LEU A 95 -1.11 -13.05 2.60
C LEU A 95 0.22 -12.36 2.88
N SER A 96 1.04 -12.95 3.74
CA SER A 96 2.42 -12.48 3.96
C SER A 96 3.41 -13.03 2.93
N CYS A 97 3.17 -14.26 2.43
CA CYS A 97 4.05 -14.91 1.46
C CYS A 97 3.76 -14.41 0.05
N LEU A 98 4.70 -13.63 -0.51
CA LEU A 98 4.56 -13.06 -1.85
C LEU A 98 4.50 -14.13 -2.94
N GLU A 99 5.33 -15.16 -2.86
CA GLU A 99 5.36 -16.23 -3.87
C GLU A 99 4.03 -16.96 -3.96
N THR A 100 3.41 -17.29 -2.82
CA THR A 100 2.08 -17.91 -2.77
C THR A 100 1.02 -17.01 -3.37
N LEU A 101 1.07 -15.71 -3.08
CA LEU A 101 0.14 -14.74 -3.66
C LEU A 101 0.29 -14.67 -5.19
N LEU A 102 1.52 -14.62 -5.70
CA LEU A 102 1.79 -14.59 -7.14
C LEU A 102 1.34 -15.87 -7.84
N ASP A 103 1.49 -17.04 -7.21
CA ASP A 103 0.98 -18.31 -7.74
C ASP A 103 -0.57 -18.31 -7.82
N LEU A 104 -1.25 -17.80 -6.80
CA LEU A 104 -2.72 -17.64 -6.84
C LEU A 104 -3.18 -16.67 -7.94
N VAL A 105 -2.45 -15.57 -8.13
CA VAL A 105 -2.71 -14.62 -9.22
C VAL A 105 -2.50 -15.30 -10.57
N ALA A 106 -1.38 -16.01 -10.77
CA ALA A 106 -1.10 -16.73 -12.01
C ALA A 106 -2.17 -17.77 -12.36
N LYS A 107 -2.72 -18.44 -11.34
CA LYS A 107 -3.84 -19.40 -11.45
C LYS A 107 -5.22 -18.74 -11.59
N ARG A 108 -5.29 -17.41 -11.74
CA ARG A 108 -6.52 -16.62 -11.91
C ARG A 108 -7.49 -16.70 -10.73
N HIS A 109 -7.01 -17.02 -9.53
CA HIS A 109 -7.85 -17.08 -8.34
C HIS A 109 -8.14 -15.70 -7.75
N CYS A 110 -7.22 -14.75 -7.94
CA CYS A 110 -7.32 -13.39 -7.45
C CYS A 110 -6.51 -12.42 -8.31
N ILE A 111 -6.66 -11.15 -7.96
CA ILE A 111 -5.76 -10.05 -8.32
C ILE A 111 -5.11 -9.51 -7.04
N SER A 112 -3.99 -8.81 -7.19
CA SER A 112 -3.36 -8.10 -6.09
C SER A 112 -2.78 -6.77 -6.55
N ILE A 113 -2.49 -5.88 -5.61
CA ILE A 113 -1.82 -4.61 -5.87
C ILE A 113 -0.52 -4.66 -5.07
N LEU A 114 0.61 -4.53 -5.76
CA LEU A 114 1.95 -4.68 -5.17
C LEU A 114 2.74 -3.38 -5.34
N PRO A 115 3.63 -3.04 -4.40
CA PRO A 115 4.56 -1.94 -4.62
C PRO A 115 5.49 -2.28 -5.78
N SER A 116 5.70 -1.31 -6.66
CA SER A 116 6.71 -1.43 -7.71
C SER A 116 8.09 -1.33 -7.07
N ALA A 117 8.93 -2.33 -7.30
CA ALA A 117 10.37 -2.18 -7.14
C ALA A 117 10.84 -1.25 -8.28
N GLN A 118 11.27 -0.04 -7.94
CA GLN A 118 12.05 0.80 -8.85
C GLN A 118 13.51 0.39 -8.76
#